data_AF-A0A958D4P7-F1
#
_entry.id   AF-A0A958D4P7-F1
#
_cell.length_a   1.000
_cell.length_b   1.000
_cell.length_c   1.000
_cell.angle_alpha   90.00
_cell.angle_beta   90.00
_cell.angle_gamma   90.00
#
_symmetry.space_group_name_H-M   'P 1'
#
loop_
_entity.id
_entity.type
_entity.pdbx_description
1 polymer ?
#
loop_
_entity_poly.entity_id
_entity_poly.type
_entity_poly.pdbx_seq_one_letter_code
_entity_poly.pdbx_strand_id
1 'polypeptide(L)'
;GEGQGNLERCRIDHIYAEDCAGDYPHPTGGPGNGIIFTVNYCTIGMVHQKNCEGGVKIQDDSSYTMVDTVIVEGGANTTENAGFKLQGADGQRSVIGVHVGRVITKDNLSQALYFSETTDCYIGSYHGTDNVGVGATAVRDVVIRESTRPRIGNIVVTNGNVLIADTVDDYEIGTIAVSGTITTNIAVQDESLGDGNIGSIVAIDTQGTPTLQYAYRQTGTGGGHIGSVKTNVDFSTTYPAALLVQGSGKTIGKIVNGSGDPTADVVQLTDTDTSTVVANDNVYKVYLGASGNYMEPVIEIQAHEADGQVAIGSGWRVVMNDISAGGGFTIHHGTAGNSDYVHWRIAEWRVKATAAT
;
A
#
# COMPACT_ATOMS: atom_id res chain seq x y z
N GLY A 1 -32.98 11.57 -10.30
CA GLY A 1 -33.37 12.57 -9.28
C GLY A 1 -32.34 12.52 -8.20
N GLU A 2 -31.67 13.65 -7.94
CA GLU A 2 -30.53 13.73 -7.03
C GLU A 2 -30.96 13.62 -5.57
N GLY A 3 -30.16 12.91 -4.77
CA GLY A 3 -30.33 12.83 -3.32
C GLY A 3 -29.27 13.66 -2.61
N GLN A 4 -29.54 14.95 -2.39
CA GLN A 4 -28.90 15.68 -1.29
C GLN A 4 -29.77 15.55 -0.04
N GLY A 5 -29.21 14.99 1.02
CA GLY A 5 -29.97 14.72 2.23
C GLY A 5 -29.11 14.82 3.48
N ASN A 6 -29.71 15.37 4.53
CA ASN A 6 -29.23 15.17 5.88
C ASN A 6 -29.94 13.95 6.44
N LEU A 7 -29.19 12.89 6.70
CA LEU A 7 -29.69 11.63 7.23
C LEU A 7 -29.27 11.52 8.69
N GLU A 8 -30.23 11.49 9.60
CA GLU A 8 -29.98 11.46 11.05
C GLU A 8 -30.78 10.30 11.67
N ARG A 9 -30.09 9.45 12.44
CA ARG A 9 -30.69 8.39 13.29
C ARG A 9 -31.69 7.52 12.54
N CYS A 10 -31.24 7.00 11.41
CA CYS A 10 -32.06 6.35 10.43
C CYS A 10 -31.58 4.92 10.14
N ARG A 11 -32.51 4.07 9.70
CA ARG A 11 -32.19 2.79 9.09
C ARG A 11 -32.74 2.81 7.67
N ILE A 12 -31.86 2.63 6.70
CA ILE A 12 -32.22 2.64 5.28
C ILE A 12 -31.70 1.35 4.66
N ASP A 13 -32.57 0.60 3.99
CA ASP A 13 -32.13 -0.64 3.36
C ASP A 13 -31.34 -0.36 2.08
N HIS A 14 -31.78 0.60 1.26
CA HIS A 14 -31.16 0.90 -0.03
C HIS A 14 -31.37 2.36 -0.45
N ILE A 15 -30.28 3.04 -0.83
CA ILE A 15 -30.28 4.33 -1.54
C ILE A 15 -29.76 4.07 -2.96
N TYR A 16 -30.50 4.55 -3.96
CA TYR A 16 -30.20 4.32 -5.37
C TYR A 16 -30.24 5.62 -6.18
N ALA A 17 -29.26 5.81 -7.06
CA ALA A 17 -29.25 6.87 -8.06
C ALA A 17 -28.75 6.35 -9.42
N GLU A 18 -29.39 6.79 -10.49
CA GLU A 18 -29.12 6.37 -11.87
C GLU A 18 -29.30 7.54 -12.83
N ASP A 19 -28.48 7.56 -13.89
CA ASP A 19 -28.59 8.49 -15.03
C ASP A 19 -28.71 9.96 -14.61
N CYS A 20 -27.85 10.37 -13.68
CA CYS A 20 -27.78 11.74 -13.18
C CYS A 20 -26.90 12.58 -14.12
N ALA A 21 -27.54 13.40 -14.96
CA ALA A 21 -26.87 14.33 -15.87
C ALA A 21 -27.11 15.78 -15.43
N GLY A 22 -26.05 16.60 -15.42
CA GLY A 22 -26.15 18.05 -15.32
C GLY A 22 -25.38 18.72 -14.17
N ASP A 23 -25.03 19.99 -14.41
CA ASP A 23 -24.57 20.93 -13.39
C ASP A 23 -25.74 21.30 -12.45
N TYR A 24 -25.44 21.33 -11.15
CA TYR A 24 -26.34 21.80 -10.10
C TYR A 24 -26.92 23.18 -10.46
N PRO A 25 -28.20 23.51 -10.13
CA PRO A 25 -28.62 24.90 -9.98
C PRO A 25 -28.01 25.47 -8.68
N HIS A 26 -26.69 25.36 -8.53
CA HIS A 26 -25.88 26.07 -7.55
C HIS A 26 -25.24 27.22 -8.33
N PRO A 27 -25.06 28.42 -7.74
CA PRO A 27 -24.42 29.55 -8.42
C PRO A 27 -22.97 29.28 -8.91
N THR A 28 -22.43 28.07 -8.71
CA THR A 28 -21.06 27.67 -9.07
C THR A 28 -20.95 26.43 -9.98
N GLY A 29 -22.05 25.89 -10.54
CA GLY A 29 -21.97 24.83 -11.58
C GLY A 29 -21.19 23.57 -11.15
N GLY A 30 -21.60 22.92 -10.06
CA GLY A 30 -20.96 21.70 -9.59
C GLY A 30 -21.47 20.45 -10.33
N PRO A 31 -20.62 19.45 -10.62
CA PRO A 31 -21.00 18.27 -11.38
C PRO A 31 -22.05 17.40 -10.67
N GLY A 32 -22.94 16.77 -11.45
CA GLY A 32 -24.06 15.94 -11.02
C GLY A 32 -23.65 14.65 -10.29
N ASN A 33 -23.15 14.78 -9.06
CA ASN A 33 -22.97 13.65 -8.15
C ASN A 33 -24.29 12.92 -7.97
N GLY A 34 -24.30 11.60 -8.12
CA GLY A 34 -25.54 10.85 -7.99
C GLY A 34 -26.07 10.88 -6.57
N ILE A 35 -25.16 10.81 -5.59
CA ILE A 35 -25.53 10.80 -4.18
C ILE A 35 -24.51 11.62 -3.37
N ILE A 36 -24.99 12.64 -2.66
CA ILE A 36 -24.20 13.39 -1.67
C ILE A 36 -25.02 13.48 -0.40
N PHE A 37 -24.49 13.03 0.72
CA PHE A 37 -25.21 13.23 1.97
C PHE A 37 -24.29 13.47 3.16
N THR A 38 -24.84 14.22 4.11
CA THR A 38 -24.35 14.30 5.48
C THR A 38 -25.11 13.26 6.29
N VAL A 39 -24.41 12.29 6.88
CA VAL A 39 -25.04 11.15 7.56
C VAL A 39 -24.52 10.98 8.97
N ASN A 40 -25.45 10.85 9.92
CA ASN A 40 -25.16 10.80 11.34
C ASN A 40 -25.98 9.70 12.02
N TYR A 41 -25.28 8.80 12.73
CA TYR A 41 -25.89 7.73 13.52
C TYR A 41 -26.87 6.86 12.74
N CYS A 42 -26.61 6.62 11.45
CA CYS A 42 -27.46 5.78 10.62
C CYS A 42 -26.87 4.38 10.40
N THR A 43 -27.73 3.46 9.97
CA THR A 43 -27.34 2.18 9.38
C THR A 43 -27.94 2.09 7.99
N ILE A 44 -27.09 1.93 6.98
CA ILE A 44 -27.48 1.85 5.58
C ILE A 44 -27.07 0.47 5.04
N GLY A 45 -28.00 -0.27 4.45
CA GLY A 45 -27.69 -1.54 3.78
C GLY A 45 -26.83 -1.30 2.53
N MET A 46 -27.40 -0.62 1.54
CA MET A 46 -26.69 -0.36 0.29
C MET A 46 -26.83 1.08 -0.18
N VAL A 47 -25.74 1.62 -0.72
CA VAL A 47 -25.72 2.85 -1.51
C VAL A 47 -25.22 2.48 -2.90
N HIS A 48 -26.05 2.68 -3.92
CA HIS A 48 -25.71 2.30 -5.28
C HIS A 48 -25.95 3.46 -6.23
N GLN A 49 -24.89 3.85 -6.93
CA GLN A 49 -24.92 4.80 -8.03
C GLN A 49 -24.55 4.11 -9.33
N LYS A 50 -25.27 4.43 -10.41
CA LYS A 50 -24.96 3.99 -11.76
C LYS A 50 -25.05 5.14 -12.78
N ASN A 51 -24.03 5.29 -13.62
CA ASN A 51 -24.06 6.20 -14.78
C ASN A 51 -24.44 7.67 -14.43
N CYS A 52 -23.96 8.17 -13.29
CA CYS A 52 -24.15 9.57 -12.87
C CYS A 52 -22.82 10.31 -13.00
N GLU A 53 -22.82 11.56 -13.47
CA GLU A 53 -21.61 12.31 -13.82
C GLU A 53 -20.58 12.46 -12.69
N GLY A 54 -21.03 12.54 -11.43
CA GLY A 54 -20.19 12.56 -10.24
C GLY A 54 -20.16 11.21 -9.49
N GLY A 55 -19.99 11.26 -8.18
CA GLY A 55 -19.79 10.08 -7.34
C GLY A 55 -20.76 9.99 -6.17
N VAL A 56 -20.52 8.98 -5.32
CA VAL A 56 -21.13 8.89 -4.01
C VAL A 56 -20.22 9.60 -3.01
N LYS A 57 -20.77 10.58 -2.29
CA LYS A 57 -20.04 11.32 -1.27
C LYS A 57 -20.75 11.23 0.08
N ILE A 58 -20.03 10.77 1.08
CA ILE A 58 -20.34 11.05 2.48
C ILE A 58 -19.46 12.21 2.89
N GLN A 59 -20.08 13.35 3.19
CA GLN A 59 -19.34 14.59 3.35
C GLN A 59 -19.80 15.44 4.54
N ASP A 60 -19.10 16.56 4.73
CA ASP A 60 -19.37 17.53 5.79
C ASP A 60 -19.32 16.86 7.19
N ASP A 61 -20.16 17.30 8.13
CA ASP A 61 -20.24 16.78 9.49
C ASP A 61 -21.01 15.44 9.53
N SER A 62 -20.41 14.42 8.94
CA SER A 62 -20.91 13.04 8.95
C SER A 62 -20.23 12.24 10.06
N SER A 63 -21.00 11.43 10.79
CA SER A 63 -20.44 10.67 11.90
C SER A 63 -21.14 9.36 12.22
N TYR A 64 -20.36 8.43 12.79
CA TYR A 64 -20.83 7.21 13.47
C TYR A 64 -21.90 6.44 12.71
N THR A 65 -21.66 6.24 11.41
CA THR A 65 -22.60 5.61 10.50
C THR A 65 -22.01 4.33 9.94
N MET A 66 -22.84 3.30 9.86
CA MET A 66 -22.49 2.02 9.24
C MET A 66 -23.16 1.93 7.87
N VAL A 67 -22.37 1.62 6.84
CA VAL A 67 -22.87 1.30 5.49
C VAL A 67 -22.39 -0.11 5.14
N ASP A 68 -23.26 -1.04 4.79
CA ASP A 68 -22.81 -2.40 4.48
C ASP A 68 -22.09 -2.44 3.12
N THR A 69 -22.73 -1.96 2.04
CA THR A 69 -22.11 -1.91 0.71
C THR A 69 -22.32 -0.56 0.00
N VAL A 70 -21.28 -0.07 -0.66
CA VAL A 70 -21.33 1.02 -1.63
C VAL A 70 -20.93 0.48 -3.01
N ILE A 71 -21.72 0.76 -4.03
CA ILE A 71 -21.43 0.42 -5.43
C ILE A 71 -21.47 1.70 -6.27
N VAL A 72 -20.40 1.98 -7.01
CA VAL A 72 -20.31 3.13 -7.92
C VAL A 72 -19.89 2.64 -9.30
N GLU A 73 -20.87 2.51 -10.20
CA GLU A 73 -20.68 2.16 -11.60
C GLU A 73 -20.63 3.44 -12.44
N GLY A 74 -19.47 3.75 -13.01
CA GLY A 74 -19.25 4.87 -13.91
C GLY A 74 -19.78 4.63 -15.33
N GLY A 75 -19.39 5.51 -16.25
CA GLY A 75 -19.75 5.43 -17.68
C GLY A 75 -20.09 6.78 -18.33
N ALA A 76 -20.57 7.75 -17.55
CA ALA A 76 -20.91 9.12 -18.02
C ALA A 76 -20.01 10.21 -17.41
N ASN A 77 -19.08 9.84 -16.55
CA ASN A 77 -18.41 10.76 -15.64
C ASN A 77 -17.23 11.43 -16.34
N THR A 78 -17.17 12.76 -16.34
CA THR A 78 -16.07 13.51 -16.99
C THR A 78 -15.22 14.31 -16.01
N THR A 79 -15.48 14.16 -14.70
CA THR A 79 -14.91 15.01 -13.65
C THR A 79 -14.20 14.20 -12.57
N GLU A 80 -13.33 14.87 -11.81
CA GLU A 80 -12.63 14.32 -10.65
C GLU A 80 -13.55 13.87 -9.50
N ASN A 81 -14.86 14.11 -9.60
CA ASN A 81 -15.83 13.82 -8.55
C ASN A 81 -16.44 12.40 -8.61
N ALA A 82 -16.09 11.60 -9.62
CA ALA A 82 -16.50 10.20 -9.69
C ALA A 82 -15.94 9.36 -8.52
N GLY A 83 -16.45 8.13 -8.37
CA GLY A 83 -16.05 7.21 -7.31
C GLY A 83 -16.82 7.38 -6.00
N PHE A 84 -16.25 6.82 -4.94
CA PHE A 84 -16.72 6.94 -3.57
C PHE A 84 -15.78 7.80 -2.74
N LYS A 85 -16.35 8.79 -2.04
CA LYS A 85 -15.58 9.74 -1.22
C LYS A 85 -16.11 9.80 0.21
N LEU A 86 -15.18 9.67 1.15
CA LEU A 86 -15.34 10.16 2.52
C LEU A 86 -14.58 11.49 2.60
N GLN A 87 -15.30 12.60 2.57
CA GLN A 87 -14.69 13.91 2.37
C GLN A 87 -15.27 14.93 3.35
N GLY A 88 -14.47 15.35 4.32
CA GLY A 88 -14.79 16.54 5.11
C GLY A 88 -14.87 17.79 4.25
N ALA A 89 -15.23 18.91 4.86
CA ALA A 89 -15.30 20.18 4.17
C ALA A 89 -14.54 21.29 4.90
N ASP A 90 -13.69 21.97 4.11
CA ASP A 90 -13.01 23.22 4.43
C ASP A 90 -12.10 23.15 5.67
N GLY A 91 -11.62 21.96 6.05
CA GLY A 91 -10.78 21.74 7.23
C GLY A 91 -11.47 21.98 8.57
N GLN A 92 -12.79 22.22 8.57
CA GLN A 92 -13.59 22.49 9.77
C GLN A 92 -14.64 21.42 10.04
N ARG A 93 -15.08 20.72 9.00
CA ARG A 93 -16.10 19.68 9.06
C ARG A 93 -15.44 18.36 8.67
N SER A 94 -15.53 17.35 9.52
CA SER A 94 -14.82 16.09 9.32
C SER A 94 -15.77 14.91 9.31
N VAL A 95 -15.42 13.90 8.53
CA VAL A 95 -16.13 12.62 8.54
C VAL A 95 -15.50 11.73 9.61
N ILE A 96 -16.27 11.38 10.64
CA ILE A 96 -15.73 10.73 11.85
C ILE A 96 -16.41 9.38 12.10
N GLY A 97 -15.63 8.31 12.20
CA GLY A 97 -16.17 7.00 12.62
C GLY A 97 -17.22 6.45 11.65
N VAL A 98 -17.12 6.77 10.35
CA VAL A 98 -17.95 6.15 9.31
C VAL A 98 -17.29 4.84 8.87
N HIS A 99 -18.08 3.76 8.89
CA HIS A 99 -17.63 2.42 8.58
C HIS A 99 -18.40 1.92 7.36
N VAL A 100 -17.68 1.51 6.32
CA VAL A 100 -18.27 0.86 5.14
C VAL A 100 -17.76 -0.57 5.04
N GLY A 101 -18.64 -1.56 4.96
CA GLY A 101 -18.25 -2.96 4.84
C GLY A 101 -17.50 -3.24 3.54
N ARG A 102 -18.08 -2.83 2.41
CA ARG A 102 -17.51 -3.04 1.08
C ARG A 102 -17.77 -1.86 0.15
N VAL A 103 -16.76 -1.48 -0.62
CA VAL A 103 -16.86 -0.50 -1.69
C VAL A 103 -16.45 -1.17 -3.00
N ILE A 104 -17.30 -1.05 -4.02
CA ILE A 104 -17.03 -1.53 -5.38
C ILE A 104 -17.13 -0.34 -6.32
N THR A 105 -16.08 -0.10 -7.09
CA THR A 105 -16.04 0.96 -8.09
C THR A 105 -15.62 0.40 -9.43
N LYS A 106 -16.29 0.85 -10.48
CA LYS A 106 -16.01 0.41 -11.84
C LYS A 106 -16.13 1.56 -12.82
N ASP A 107 -15.23 1.62 -13.81
CA ASP A 107 -15.28 2.56 -14.93
C ASP A 107 -15.40 4.05 -14.48
N ASN A 108 -14.86 4.39 -13.29
CA ASN A 108 -14.87 5.76 -12.79
C ASN A 108 -13.70 6.56 -13.37
N LEU A 109 -13.97 7.81 -13.77
CA LEU A 109 -12.99 8.68 -14.41
C LEU A 109 -12.29 9.64 -13.41
N SER A 110 -11.86 9.12 -12.25
CA SER A 110 -11.25 9.89 -11.16
C SER A 110 -10.56 8.99 -10.11
N GLN A 111 -10.21 9.58 -8.95
CA GLN A 111 -9.88 8.88 -7.71
C GLN A 111 -11.11 8.12 -7.22
N ALA A 112 -11.18 6.83 -7.54
CA ALA A 112 -12.39 6.06 -7.31
C ALA A 112 -12.62 5.76 -5.83
N LEU A 113 -11.58 5.72 -4.99
CA LEU A 113 -11.71 5.79 -3.53
C LEU A 113 -10.91 6.98 -3.00
N TYR A 114 -11.58 7.85 -2.25
CA TYR A 114 -10.97 9.06 -1.73
C TYR A 114 -11.32 9.30 -0.26
N PHE A 115 -10.28 9.49 0.56
CA PHE A 115 -10.39 9.98 1.93
C PHE A 115 -9.72 11.34 2.02
N SER A 116 -10.44 12.32 2.60
CA SER A 116 -9.91 13.64 2.95
C SER A 116 -10.67 14.15 4.16
N GLU A 117 -9.94 14.71 5.12
CA GLU A 117 -10.50 15.29 6.35
C GLU A 117 -11.35 14.27 7.13
N THR A 118 -10.80 13.07 7.31
CA THR A 118 -11.48 11.96 8.00
C THR A 118 -10.78 11.57 9.30
N THR A 119 -11.53 11.02 10.25
CA THR A 119 -10.97 10.50 11.51
C THR A 119 -11.64 9.18 11.89
N ASP A 120 -10.84 8.16 12.18
CA ASP A 120 -11.31 6.85 12.63
C ASP A 120 -12.31 6.18 11.66
N CYS A 121 -12.21 6.47 10.36
CA CYS A 121 -13.05 5.86 9.33
C CYS A 121 -12.50 4.51 8.88
N TYR A 122 -13.41 3.56 8.58
CA TYR A 122 -13.06 2.19 8.21
C TYR A 122 -13.73 1.75 6.92
N ILE A 123 -12.97 1.08 6.05
CA ILE A 123 -13.50 0.35 4.88
C ILE A 123 -13.08 -1.12 5.03
N GLY A 124 -14.04 -2.04 5.07
CA GLY A 124 -13.73 -3.47 5.17
C GLY A 124 -12.99 -3.99 3.95
N SER A 125 -13.50 -3.68 2.76
CA SER A 125 -12.87 -4.02 1.48
C SER A 125 -13.18 -3.01 0.39
N TYR A 126 -12.21 -2.76 -0.48
CA TYR A 126 -12.34 -1.95 -1.68
C TYR A 126 -11.94 -2.76 -2.91
N HIS A 127 -12.77 -2.70 -3.95
CA HIS A 127 -12.55 -3.34 -5.24
C HIS A 127 -12.75 -2.32 -6.36
N GLY A 128 -11.64 -1.86 -6.94
CA GLY A 128 -11.62 -0.95 -8.09
C GLY A 128 -11.25 -1.68 -9.38
N THR A 129 -12.03 -1.50 -10.44
CA THR A 129 -11.76 -2.10 -11.77
C THR A 129 -11.93 -1.07 -12.86
N ASP A 130 -10.91 -0.92 -13.71
CA ASP A 130 -10.94 -0.07 -14.89
C ASP A 130 -11.29 1.40 -14.59
N ASN A 131 -10.99 1.85 -13.38
CA ASN A 131 -11.06 3.27 -13.05
C ASN A 131 -9.86 3.98 -13.68
N VAL A 132 -10.11 5.08 -14.38
CA VAL A 132 -9.07 5.81 -15.12
C VAL A 132 -9.01 7.23 -14.59
N GLY A 133 -7.82 7.64 -14.13
CA GLY A 133 -7.59 9.04 -13.77
C GLY A 133 -7.78 9.99 -14.95
N VAL A 134 -8.70 10.95 -14.86
CA VAL A 134 -8.79 12.07 -15.83
C VAL A 134 -8.07 13.31 -15.28
N GLY A 135 -7.07 13.78 -16.01
CA GLY A 135 -6.29 14.98 -15.68
C GLY A 135 -4.88 14.70 -15.15
N ALA A 136 -4.05 15.75 -15.07
CA ALA A 136 -2.62 15.65 -14.74
C ALA A 136 -2.31 15.17 -13.31
N THR A 137 -3.29 15.23 -12.40
CA THR A 137 -3.17 14.90 -10.97
C THR A 137 -3.95 13.64 -10.57
N ALA A 138 -4.78 13.09 -11.47
CA ALA A 138 -5.79 12.09 -11.13
C ALA A 138 -5.34 10.63 -11.35
N VAL A 139 -4.05 10.35 -11.53
CA VAL A 139 -3.58 9.00 -11.91
C VAL A 139 -3.66 7.96 -10.77
N ARG A 140 -4.45 8.21 -9.72
CA ARG A 140 -4.52 7.36 -8.52
C ARG A 140 -5.91 6.80 -8.32
N ASP A 141 -6.04 5.48 -8.15
CA ASP A 141 -7.33 4.82 -7.93
C ASP A 141 -7.79 5.00 -6.48
N VAL A 142 -6.87 4.78 -5.54
CA VAL A 142 -7.08 5.05 -4.12
C VAL A 142 -6.21 6.21 -3.67
N VAL A 143 -6.81 7.18 -3.01
CA VAL A 143 -6.11 8.30 -2.36
C VAL A 143 -6.58 8.44 -0.93
N ILE A 144 -5.62 8.42 0.00
CA ILE A 144 -5.82 8.73 1.41
C ILE A 144 -5.01 9.98 1.73
N ARG A 145 -5.66 11.03 2.23
CA ARG A 145 -5.02 12.29 2.63
C ARG A 145 -5.76 12.94 3.79
N GLU A 146 -5.12 13.88 4.47
CA GLU A 146 -5.71 14.72 5.52
C GLU A 146 -6.56 13.90 6.50
N SER A 147 -6.07 12.73 6.90
CA SER A 147 -6.87 11.74 7.63
C SER A 147 -6.09 11.20 8.80
N THR A 148 -6.79 10.93 9.90
CA THR A 148 -6.20 10.37 11.12
C THR A 148 -6.80 9.01 11.40
N ARG A 149 -5.95 7.97 11.54
CA ARG A 149 -6.41 6.60 11.78
C ARG A 149 -7.35 6.05 10.71
N PRO A 150 -7.15 6.32 9.40
CA PRO A 150 -7.91 5.62 8.37
C PRO A 150 -7.54 4.15 8.38
N ARG A 151 -8.55 3.28 8.26
CA ARG A 151 -8.37 1.84 8.23
C ARG A 151 -9.02 1.21 7.01
N ILE A 152 -8.29 0.37 6.28
CA ILE A 152 -8.83 -0.36 5.13
C ILE A 152 -8.43 -1.84 5.21
N GLY A 153 -9.39 -2.75 5.32
CA GLY A 153 -9.09 -4.18 5.47
C GLY A 153 -8.38 -4.75 4.23
N ASN A 154 -8.90 -4.47 3.03
CA ASN A 154 -8.30 -4.94 1.78
C ASN A 154 -8.57 -3.98 0.62
N ILE A 155 -7.56 -3.77 -0.22
CA ILE A 155 -7.60 -2.96 -1.44
C ILE A 155 -7.26 -3.88 -2.61
N VAL A 156 -8.16 -4.03 -3.57
CA VAL A 156 -7.92 -4.73 -4.84
C VAL A 156 -8.18 -3.76 -5.97
N VAL A 157 -7.15 -3.53 -6.79
CA VAL A 157 -7.16 -2.58 -7.89
C VAL A 157 -6.69 -3.25 -9.17
N THR A 158 -7.48 -3.10 -10.22
CA THR A 158 -7.07 -3.44 -11.59
C THR A 158 -6.87 -2.17 -12.39
N ASN A 159 -5.71 -2.04 -13.06
CA ASN A 159 -5.32 -0.89 -13.86
C ASN A 159 -5.21 0.43 -13.08
N GLY A 160 -4.69 0.39 -11.85
CA GLY A 160 -4.58 1.56 -10.97
C GLY A 160 -3.43 1.45 -9.98
N ASN A 161 -3.50 2.22 -8.89
CA ASN A 161 -2.47 2.28 -7.84
C ASN A 161 -3.07 2.92 -6.56
N VAL A 162 -2.23 3.03 -5.52
CA VAL A 162 -2.59 3.61 -4.23
C VAL A 162 -1.63 4.75 -3.86
N LEU A 163 -2.20 5.84 -3.35
CA LEU A 163 -1.47 6.94 -2.71
C LEU A 163 -1.92 7.09 -1.25
N ILE A 164 -0.95 7.10 -0.34
CA ILE A 164 -1.09 7.52 1.05
C ILE A 164 -0.30 8.83 1.17
N ALA A 165 -0.97 9.96 1.35
CA ALA A 165 -0.36 11.29 1.29
C ALA A 165 0.39 11.66 2.58
N ASP A 166 1.23 12.69 2.50
CA ASP A 166 2.00 13.29 3.61
C ASP A 166 1.15 13.83 4.78
N THR A 167 -0.10 14.13 4.50
CA THR A 167 -1.11 14.61 5.46
C THR A 167 -1.86 13.49 6.18
N VAL A 168 -1.53 12.22 5.91
CA VAL A 168 -2.08 11.09 6.65
C VAL A 168 -1.30 10.91 7.95
N ASP A 169 -2.04 10.98 9.05
CA ASP A 169 -1.61 10.50 10.36
C ASP A 169 -2.02 9.02 10.53
N ASP A 170 -1.35 8.32 11.44
CA ASP A 170 -1.41 6.87 11.71
C ASP A 170 -2.40 6.05 10.87
N TYR A 171 -1.99 5.00 10.15
CA TYR A 171 -2.93 4.22 9.30
C TYR A 171 -2.75 2.71 9.41
N GLU A 172 -3.82 1.97 9.09
CA GLU A 172 -3.82 0.51 9.05
C GLU A 172 -4.47 -0.01 7.76
N ILE A 173 -3.71 -0.74 6.95
CA ILE A 173 -4.20 -1.39 5.74
C ILE A 173 -3.87 -2.88 5.81
N GLY A 174 -4.84 -3.77 5.58
CA GLY A 174 -4.56 -5.21 5.58
C GLY A 174 -3.78 -5.63 4.34
N THR A 175 -4.45 -5.84 3.22
CA THR A 175 -3.80 -6.22 1.95
C THR A 175 -4.02 -5.18 0.87
N ILE A 176 -3.00 -4.92 0.07
CA ILE A 176 -3.07 -4.13 -1.16
C ILE A 176 -2.66 -5.03 -2.32
N ALA A 177 -3.58 -5.30 -3.24
CA ALA A 177 -3.35 -6.02 -4.48
C ALA A 177 -3.58 -5.09 -5.67
N VAL A 178 -2.52 -4.79 -6.42
CA VAL A 178 -2.56 -3.99 -7.65
C VAL A 178 -2.15 -4.88 -8.80
N SER A 179 -2.96 -4.92 -9.86
CA SER A 179 -2.66 -5.70 -11.06
C SER A 179 -3.06 -4.98 -12.34
N GLY A 180 -2.53 -5.45 -13.48
CA GLY A 180 -2.88 -4.91 -14.80
C GLY A 180 -1.86 -3.90 -15.32
N THR A 181 -2.35 -2.90 -16.05
CA THR A 181 -1.59 -1.78 -16.59
C THR A 181 -1.39 -0.72 -15.52
N ILE A 182 -0.15 -0.53 -15.05
CA ILE A 182 0.19 0.42 -13.99
C ILE A 182 0.84 1.66 -14.61
N THR A 183 0.05 2.73 -14.80
CA THR A 183 0.45 3.92 -15.57
C THR A 183 1.46 4.83 -14.85
N THR A 184 1.56 4.75 -13.52
CA THR A 184 2.39 5.63 -12.69
C THR A 184 3.76 5.08 -12.36
N ASN A 185 4.15 3.92 -12.91
CA ASN A 185 5.35 3.15 -12.53
C ASN A 185 5.49 2.76 -11.04
N ILE A 186 4.59 3.19 -10.17
CA ILE A 186 4.52 2.87 -8.74
C ILE A 186 3.14 2.31 -8.42
N ALA A 187 3.08 1.13 -7.80
CA ALA A 187 1.82 0.52 -7.35
C ALA A 187 1.31 1.13 -6.03
N VAL A 188 2.21 1.35 -5.05
CA VAL A 188 1.89 1.99 -3.77
C VAL A 188 2.90 3.09 -3.47
N GLN A 189 2.42 4.33 -3.39
CA GLN A 189 3.20 5.50 -2.98
C GLN A 189 2.79 5.88 -1.55
N ASP A 190 3.76 5.89 -0.64
CA ASP A 190 3.57 6.32 0.75
C ASP A 190 4.39 7.59 1.03
N GLU A 191 3.68 8.71 1.12
CA GLU A 191 4.21 10.03 1.45
C GLU A 191 3.99 10.39 2.92
N SER A 192 3.34 9.53 3.71
CA SER A 192 2.92 9.82 5.08
C SER A 192 4.07 10.19 6.02
N LEU A 193 3.75 11.08 6.95
CA LEU A 193 4.61 11.43 8.08
C LEU A 193 4.25 10.68 9.36
N GLY A 194 3.03 10.13 9.45
CA GLY A 194 2.56 9.29 10.57
C GLY A 194 2.96 7.81 10.45
N ASP A 195 2.67 7.01 11.48
CA ASP A 195 3.06 5.60 11.51
C ASP A 195 2.04 4.71 10.78
N GLY A 196 2.53 3.84 9.91
CA GLY A 196 1.68 3.11 8.98
C GLY A 196 1.91 1.60 9.00
N ASN A 197 0.85 0.83 9.19
CA ASN A 197 0.91 -0.64 9.08
C ASN A 197 0.21 -1.13 7.80
N ILE A 198 0.92 -1.93 7.01
CA ILE A 198 0.37 -2.64 5.84
C ILE A 198 0.62 -4.14 6.02
N GLY A 199 -0.40 -4.97 6.02
CA GLY A 199 -0.22 -6.42 6.13
C GLY A 199 0.57 -7.02 4.95
N SER A 200 0.16 -6.72 3.71
CA SER A 200 0.88 -7.19 2.52
C SER A 200 0.60 -6.37 1.26
N ILE A 201 1.60 -6.26 0.39
CA ILE A 201 1.49 -5.66 -0.95
C ILE A 201 1.77 -6.73 -2.01
N VAL A 202 0.87 -6.85 -2.98
CA VAL A 202 1.04 -7.67 -4.18
C VAL A 202 0.86 -6.76 -5.39
N ALA A 203 1.94 -6.55 -6.16
CA ALA A 203 1.92 -5.71 -7.36
C ALA A 203 2.29 -6.56 -8.58
N ILE A 204 1.36 -6.77 -9.50
CA ILE A 204 1.56 -7.62 -10.69
C ILE A 204 1.35 -6.79 -11.96
N ASP A 205 2.44 -6.42 -12.62
CA ASP A 205 2.37 -5.77 -13.92
C ASP A 205 2.21 -6.83 -15.01
N THR A 206 1.07 -6.81 -15.71
CA THR A 206 0.74 -7.81 -16.73
C THR A 206 1.03 -7.31 -18.15
N GLN A 207 1.64 -6.14 -18.30
CA GLN A 207 1.99 -5.60 -19.61
C GLN A 207 3.14 -6.40 -20.24
N GLY A 208 3.12 -6.52 -21.58
CA GLY A 208 4.16 -7.23 -22.32
C GLY A 208 5.57 -6.68 -22.12
N THR A 209 5.67 -5.38 -21.78
CA THR A 209 6.87 -4.74 -21.23
C THR A 209 6.48 -4.12 -19.89
N PRO A 210 6.96 -4.63 -18.75
CA PRO A 210 6.65 -4.07 -17.45
C PRO A 210 7.05 -2.59 -17.36
N THR A 211 6.13 -1.78 -16.84
CA THR A 211 6.29 -0.34 -16.59
C THR A 211 6.42 -0.04 -15.10
N LEU A 212 5.99 -0.97 -14.25
CA LEU A 212 6.16 -0.90 -12.80
C LEU A 212 7.66 -0.88 -12.46
N GLN A 213 8.08 0.19 -11.79
CA GLN A 213 9.41 0.38 -11.22
C GLN A 213 9.43 0.02 -9.73
N TYR A 214 8.36 0.35 -9.01
CA TYR A 214 8.26 0.13 -7.57
C TYR A 214 6.92 -0.52 -7.21
N ALA A 215 6.97 -1.69 -6.56
CA ALA A 215 5.79 -2.23 -5.90
C ALA A 215 5.41 -1.36 -4.69
N TYR A 216 6.42 -0.84 -3.98
CA TYR A 216 6.24 0.08 -2.87
C TYR A 216 7.32 1.17 -2.87
N ARG A 217 6.91 2.42 -2.72
CA ARG A 217 7.84 3.54 -2.58
C ARG A 217 7.40 4.45 -1.47
N GLN A 218 8.26 4.59 -0.46
CA GLN A 218 8.09 5.57 0.59
C GLN A 218 8.93 6.82 0.30
N THR A 219 8.32 7.99 0.44
CA THR A 219 9.01 9.30 0.39
C THR A 219 8.80 10.13 1.66
N GLY A 220 7.75 9.84 2.44
CA GLY A 220 7.53 10.45 3.77
C GLY A 220 8.29 9.73 4.87
N THR A 221 8.58 10.40 5.98
CA THR A 221 9.43 9.85 7.06
C THR A 221 8.68 9.01 8.09
N GLY A 222 7.39 8.73 7.87
CA GLY A 222 6.56 7.92 8.76
C GLY A 222 7.14 6.52 9.06
N GLY A 223 6.82 5.98 10.23
CA GLY A 223 7.25 4.65 10.67
C GLY A 223 6.25 3.54 10.33
N GLY A 224 6.33 2.46 11.12
CA GLY A 224 5.42 1.32 11.06
C GLY A 224 5.99 0.10 10.33
N HIS A 225 5.11 -0.80 9.88
CA HIS A 225 5.52 -2.12 9.36
C HIS A 225 4.73 -2.55 8.13
N ILE A 226 5.44 -3.13 7.16
CA ILE A 226 4.85 -3.85 6.03
C ILE A 226 5.14 -5.34 6.19
N GLY A 227 4.13 -6.20 6.32
CA GLY A 227 4.37 -7.63 6.51
C GLY A 227 5.10 -8.27 5.32
N SER A 228 4.67 -7.98 4.09
CA SER A 228 5.36 -8.45 2.89
C SER A 228 5.11 -7.60 1.64
N VAL A 229 6.06 -7.64 0.70
CA VAL A 229 5.96 -7.08 -0.65
C VAL A 229 6.27 -8.17 -1.66
N LYS A 230 5.39 -8.37 -2.64
CA LYS A 230 5.56 -9.31 -3.75
C LYS A 230 5.33 -8.61 -5.08
N THR A 231 6.21 -8.88 -6.05
CA THR A 231 6.06 -8.40 -7.43
C THR A 231 6.59 -9.42 -8.44
N ASN A 232 6.20 -9.28 -9.70
CA ASN A 232 6.65 -10.09 -10.84
C ASN A 232 7.65 -9.35 -11.76
N VAL A 233 8.13 -8.18 -11.35
CA VAL A 233 9.07 -7.37 -12.13
C VAL A 233 10.48 -7.50 -11.57
N ASP A 234 11.44 -7.77 -12.45
CA ASP A 234 12.84 -7.91 -12.11
C ASP A 234 13.43 -6.63 -11.49
N PHE A 235 14.30 -6.80 -10.50
CA PHE A 235 14.90 -5.69 -9.78
C PHE A 235 16.15 -5.16 -10.46
N SER A 236 16.42 -3.88 -10.28
CA SER A 236 17.68 -3.27 -10.67
C SER A 236 18.18 -2.28 -9.63
N THR A 237 19.43 -1.87 -9.76
CA THR A 237 20.01 -0.77 -8.97
C THR A 237 19.23 0.54 -9.09
N THR A 238 18.53 0.74 -10.21
CA THR A 238 17.73 1.93 -10.48
C THR A 238 16.32 1.80 -9.93
N TYR A 239 15.77 0.58 -9.92
CA TYR A 239 14.38 0.27 -9.57
C TYR A 239 14.30 -0.97 -8.68
N PRO A 240 14.48 -0.83 -7.36
CA PRO A 240 14.21 -1.91 -6.42
C PRO A 240 12.70 -2.14 -6.23
N ALA A 241 12.30 -3.36 -5.86
CA ALA A 241 10.89 -3.70 -5.58
C ALA A 241 10.23 -2.75 -4.57
N ALA A 242 10.98 -2.43 -3.52
CA ALA A 242 10.58 -1.55 -2.45
C ALA A 242 11.69 -0.55 -2.17
N LEU A 243 11.30 0.70 -1.90
CA LEU A 243 12.21 1.78 -1.53
C LEU A 243 11.69 2.48 -0.27
N LEU A 244 12.53 2.58 0.75
CA LEU A 244 12.26 3.32 1.97
C LEU A 244 13.04 4.64 1.97
N VAL A 245 12.45 5.73 2.45
CA VAL A 245 13.16 7.01 2.55
C VAL A 245 14.12 7.01 3.75
N GLN A 246 15.23 7.74 3.64
CA GLN A 246 16.14 7.96 4.76
C GLN A 246 15.40 8.55 5.97
N GLY A 247 15.68 8.01 7.15
CA GLY A 247 15.09 8.48 8.40
C GLY A 247 13.69 7.93 8.68
N SER A 248 13.13 7.13 7.77
CA SER A 248 11.90 6.39 8.06
C SER A 248 12.12 5.35 9.16
N GLY A 249 11.16 5.24 10.07
CA GLY A 249 11.07 4.15 11.05
C GLY A 249 10.40 2.90 10.49
N LYS A 250 10.18 2.82 9.17
CA LYS A 250 9.38 1.78 8.54
C LYS A 250 10.21 0.52 8.29
N THR A 251 9.63 -0.65 8.52
CA THR A 251 10.26 -1.95 8.21
C THR A 251 9.40 -2.79 7.27
N ILE A 252 10.01 -3.73 6.54
CA ILE A 252 9.30 -4.68 5.68
C ILE A 252 9.70 -6.10 6.06
N GLY A 253 8.77 -6.97 6.46
CA GLY A 253 9.10 -8.33 6.88
C GLY A 253 9.75 -9.18 5.78
N LYS A 254 9.18 -9.14 4.56
CA LYS A 254 9.62 -9.97 3.44
C LYS A 254 9.46 -9.25 2.10
N ILE A 255 10.43 -9.42 1.20
CA ILE A 255 10.35 -9.00 -0.20
C ILE A 255 10.55 -10.23 -1.08
N VAL A 256 9.67 -10.44 -2.06
CA VAL A 256 9.71 -11.60 -2.97
C VAL A 256 9.69 -11.15 -4.41
N ASN A 257 10.69 -11.59 -5.18
CA ASN A 257 10.94 -11.19 -6.56
C ASN A 257 10.35 -12.11 -7.63
N GLY A 258 9.35 -12.93 -7.32
CA GLY A 258 8.89 -13.96 -8.27
C GLY A 258 9.94 -15.02 -8.67
N SER A 259 11.23 -14.81 -8.35
CA SER A 259 12.27 -15.83 -8.31
C SER A 259 11.81 -16.90 -7.33
N GLY A 260 11.98 -18.16 -7.68
CA GLY A 260 11.63 -19.29 -6.80
C GLY A 260 12.49 -19.36 -5.53
N ASP A 261 13.38 -18.39 -5.33
CA ASP A 261 14.36 -18.38 -4.26
C ASP A 261 13.70 -18.32 -2.88
N PRO A 262 14.20 -19.09 -1.91
CA PRO A 262 13.66 -19.10 -0.57
C PRO A 262 13.97 -17.78 0.16
N THR A 263 13.20 -17.48 1.20
CA THR A 263 13.53 -16.40 2.16
C THR A 263 14.02 -16.92 3.51
N ALA A 264 14.17 -18.24 3.60
CA ALA A 264 14.79 -18.96 4.68
C ALA A 264 15.24 -20.33 4.15
N ASP A 265 16.45 -20.76 4.47
CA ASP A 265 16.99 -22.03 4.01
C ASP A 265 18.09 -22.55 4.94
N VAL A 266 18.61 -23.73 4.66
CA VAL A 266 19.83 -24.29 5.26
C VAL A 266 20.99 -24.07 4.31
N VAL A 267 22.13 -23.61 4.84
CA VAL A 267 23.37 -23.55 4.09
C VAL A 267 24.45 -24.38 4.80
N GLN A 268 25.20 -25.13 4.00
CA GLN A 268 26.42 -25.81 4.43
C GLN A 268 27.56 -24.80 4.50
N LEU A 269 28.27 -24.77 5.63
CA LEU A 269 29.46 -23.95 5.76
C LEU A 269 30.61 -24.56 4.96
N THR A 270 31.36 -23.75 4.22
CA THR A 270 32.50 -24.24 3.42
C THR A 270 33.68 -24.62 4.32
N ASP A 271 34.25 -25.81 4.07
CA ASP A 271 35.35 -26.39 4.85
C ASP A 271 36.63 -25.57 4.73
N THR A 272 37.32 -25.37 5.86
CA THR A 272 38.54 -24.56 6.04
C THR A 272 38.42 -23.06 5.80
N ASP A 273 37.29 -22.58 5.27
CA ASP A 273 37.02 -21.16 5.07
C ASP A 273 36.47 -20.50 6.34
N THR A 274 36.59 -19.17 6.39
CA THR A 274 36.00 -18.32 7.44
C THR A 274 34.82 -17.49 6.90
N SER A 275 34.31 -17.88 5.73
CA SER A 275 33.17 -17.25 5.08
C SER A 275 32.48 -18.19 4.10
N THR A 276 31.15 -18.20 4.12
CA THR A 276 30.29 -18.93 3.19
C THR A 276 29.41 -17.95 2.43
N VAL A 277 29.38 -18.06 1.09
CA VAL A 277 28.53 -17.23 0.21
C VAL A 277 27.18 -17.90 0.03
N VAL A 278 26.09 -17.15 0.21
CA VAL A 278 24.71 -17.56 -0.06
C VAL A 278 24.17 -16.71 -1.20
N ALA A 279 24.04 -17.30 -2.39
CA ALA A 279 23.41 -16.65 -3.54
C ALA A 279 21.88 -16.70 -3.38
N ASN A 280 21.22 -15.55 -3.45
CA ASN A 280 19.77 -15.45 -3.33
C ASN A 280 19.27 -14.11 -3.86
N ASP A 281 18.42 -14.10 -4.89
CA ASP A 281 17.94 -12.88 -5.53
C ASP A 281 16.92 -12.12 -4.68
N ASN A 282 16.35 -12.77 -3.66
CA ASN A 282 15.51 -12.11 -2.65
C ASN A 282 16.32 -11.48 -1.52
N VAL A 283 17.66 -11.49 -1.56
CA VAL A 283 18.51 -10.84 -0.55
C VAL A 283 19.42 -9.84 -1.27
N TYR A 284 19.33 -8.56 -0.98
CA TYR A 284 20.17 -7.55 -1.62
C TYR A 284 20.22 -6.28 -0.81
N LYS A 285 21.23 -5.44 -1.03
CA LYS A 285 21.33 -4.10 -0.45
C LYS A 285 21.19 -3.02 -1.52
N VAL A 286 20.43 -1.96 -1.21
CA VAL A 286 20.20 -0.80 -2.10
C VAL A 286 20.58 0.49 -1.41
N TYR A 287 21.43 1.31 -2.05
CA TYR A 287 21.79 2.62 -1.52
C TYR A 287 20.67 3.64 -1.71
N LEU A 288 20.40 4.41 -0.65
CA LEU A 288 19.37 5.44 -0.62
C LEU A 288 20.05 6.82 -0.73
N GLY A 289 20.24 7.32 -1.95
CA GLY A 289 20.76 8.69 -2.16
C GLY A 289 22.22 8.92 -1.75
N ALA A 290 22.51 10.13 -1.22
CA ALA A 290 23.87 10.55 -0.86
C ALA A 290 24.52 9.63 0.19
N SER A 291 25.81 9.35 0.00
CA SER A 291 26.59 8.30 0.65
C SER A 291 26.35 8.16 2.16
N GLY A 292 25.81 7.01 2.59
CA GLY A 292 25.80 6.60 4.00
C GLY A 292 24.55 5.83 4.46
N ASN A 293 23.45 5.88 3.71
CA ASN A 293 22.24 5.12 4.05
C ASN A 293 21.88 4.12 2.96
N TYR A 294 21.37 2.98 3.38
CA TYR A 294 20.91 1.94 2.47
C TYR A 294 19.78 1.15 3.10
N MET A 295 18.96 0.55 2.23
CA MET A 295 18.00 -0.46 2.59
C MET A 295 18.68 -1.83 2.48
N GLU A 296 18.65 -2.61 3.56
CA GLU A 296 19.15 -3.99 3.57
C GLU A 296 18.22 -4.90 4.39
N PRO A 297 18.25 -6.22 4.14
CA PRO A 297 17.63 -7.18 5.03
C PRO A 297 18.45 -7.34 6.32
N VAL A 298 17.77 -7.72 7.39
CA VAL A 298 18.33 -8.29 8.61
C VAL A 298 18.26 -9.79 8.46
N ILE A 299 19.43 -10.43 8.36
CA ILE A 299 19.53 -11.89 8.27
C ILE A 299 19.80 -12.45 9.66
N GLU A 300 18.92 -13.35 10.10
CA GLU A 300 19.14 -14.15 11.30
C GLU A 300 19.77 -15.48 10.92
N ILE A 301 20.76 -15.91 11.71
CA ILE A 301 21.44 -17.21 11.59
C ILE A 301 21.17 -18.01 12.86
N GLN A 302 20.80 -19.28 12.70
CA GLN A 302 20.54 -20.23 13.79
C GLN A 302 21.28 -21.54 13.54
N ALA A 303 21.71 -22.21 14.60
CA ALA A 303 22.39 -23.49 14.49
C ALA A 303 21.44 -24.56 13.92
N HIS A 304 21.94 -25.41 13.02
CA HIS A 304 21.20 -26.55 12.51
C HIS A 304 21.37 -27.74 13.46
N GLU A 305 20.32 -28.14 14.17
CA GLU A 305 20.42 -29.11 15.27
C GLU A 305 20.69 -30.57 14.83
N ALA A 306 20.54 -30.89 13.54
CA ALA A 306 20.56 -32.29 13.10
C ALA A 306 21.97 -32.88 12.86
N ASP A 307 22.98 -32.05 12.59
CA ASP A 307 24.34 -32.50 12.20
C ASP A 307 25.40 -31.53 12.73
N GLY A 308 26.16 -31.93 13.76
CA GLY A 308 27.34 -31.18 14.25
C GLY A 308 27.02 -29.84 14.92
N GLN A 309 27.37 -29.68 16.19
CA GLN A 309 27.11 -28.45 16.95
C GLN A 309 27.96 -27.26 16.43
N VAL A 310 27.45 -26.52 15.44
CA VAL A 310 27.97 -25.19 15.11
C VAL A 310 27.64 -24.25 16.27
N ALA A 311 28.61 -24.00 17.13
CA ALA A 311 28.48 -23.01 18.19
C ALA A 311 28.53 -21.60 17.57
N ILE A 312 27.37 -20.98 17.38
CA ILE A 312 27.28 -19.58 16.96
C ILE A 312 27.87 -18.72 18.09
N GLY A 313 29.02 -18.11 17.82
CA GLY A 313 29.83 -17.40 18.80
C GLY A 313 30.17 -15.96 18.40
N SER A 314 30.97 -15.30 19.23
CA SER A 314 31.49 -13.97 18.93
C SER A 314 32.35 -13.99 17.66
N GLY A 315 31.99 -13.20 16.65
CA GLY A 315 32.71 -13.12 15.37
C GLY A 315 31.87 -13.48 14.15
N TRP A 316 30.70 -14.09 14.37
CA TRP A 316 29.73 -14.30 13.30
C TRP A 316 29.17 -12.96 12.82
N ARG A 317 29.17 -12.74 11.50
CA ARG A 317 28.56 -11.55 10.89
C ARG A 317 28.05 -11.86 9.50
N VAL A 318 26.98 -11.18 9.11
CA VAL A 318 26.45 -11.23 7.75
C VAL A 318 26.84 -9.95 7.02
N VAL A 319 27.33 -10.10 5.79
CA VAL A 319 27.64 -8.99 4.88
C VAL A 319 26.80 -9.16 3.63
N MET A 320 25.95 -8.17 3.33
CA MET A 320 25.07 -8.19 2.16
C MET A 320 25.81 -7.81 0.89
N ASN A 321 25.46 -8.46 -0.21
CA ASN A 321 25.89 -8.02 -1.53
C ASN A 321 25.02 -6.83 -1.97
N ASP A 322 25.66 -5.90 -2.69
CA ASP A 322 24.96 -4.81 -3.36
C ASP A 322 24.13 -5.40 -4.50
N ILE A 323 22.94 -4.85 -4.75
CA ILE A 323 22.08 -5.32 -5.86
C ILE A 323 22.78 -5.26 -7.22
N SER A 324 23.78 -4.38 -7.39
CA SER A 324 24.63 -4.29 -8.59
C SER A 324 25.59 -5.47 -8.77
N ALA A 325 25.97 -6.14 -7.69
CA ALA A 325 26.93 -7.23 -7.66
C ALA A 325 26.27 -8.62 -7.71
N GLY A 326 24.94 -8.67 -7.85
CA GLY A 326 24.12 -9.87 -7.71
C GLY A 326 23.54 -10.02 -6.30
N GLY A 327 22.35 -10.60 -6.19
CA GLY A 327 21.71 -10.89 -4.90
C GLY A 327 22.54 -11.86 -4.05
N GLY A 328 22.30 -11.85 -2.75
CA GLY A 328 22.86 -12.76 -1.77
C GLY A 328 23.56 -12.05 -0.61
N PHE A 329 24.26 -12.86 0.17
CA PHE A 329 25.02 -12.42 1.33
C PHE A 329 26.17 -13.38 1.63
N THR A 330 27.12 -12.91 2.42
CA THR A 330 28.22 -13.72 2.95
C THR A 330 28.06 -13.87 4.45
N ILE A 331 28.07 -15.11 4.94
CA ILE A 331 28.16 -15.43 6.35
C ILE A 331 29.64 -15.56 6.69
N HIS A 332 30.17 -14.68 7.54
CA HIS A 332 31.47 -14.90 8.15
C HIS A 332 31.31 -15.71 9.43
N HIS A 333 32.15 -16.72 9.60
CA HIS A 333 32.13 -17.67 10.70
C HIS A 333 33.57 -18.10 11.06
N GLY A 334 33.73 -18.78 12.20
CA GLY A 334 34.98 -19.47 12.51
C GLY A 334 35.23 -20.65 11.55
N THR A 335 36.37 -21.32 11.66
CA THR A 335 36.64 -22.52 10.85
C THR A 335 35.53 -23.54 11.06
N ALA A 336 34.88 -23.92 9.96
CA ALA A 336 33.83 -24.91 9.92
C ALA A 336 34.33 -26.19 9.22
N GLY A 337 33.78 -27.34 9.60
CA GLY A 337 34.00 -28.60 8.91
C GLY A 337 32.89 -28.90 7.90
N ASN A 338 33.12 -29.89 7.03
CA ASN A 338 32.17 -30.32 5.99
C ASN A 338 30.78 -30.77 6.50
N SER A 339 30.59 -30.96 7.80
CA SER A 339 29.31 -31.36 8.41
C SER A 339 28.56 -30.22 9.07
N ASP A 340 29.05 -28.99 8.96
CA ASP A 340 28.51 -27.85 9.68
C ASP A 340 27.47 -27.11 8.83
N TYR A 341 26.26 -26.99 9.38
CA TYR A 341 25.13 -26.34 8.72
C TYR A 341 24.55 -25.24 9.60
N VAL A 342 23.98 -24.22 8.96
CA VAL A 342 23.18 -23.21 9.65
C VAL A 342 21.87 -22.96 8.92
N HIS A 343 20.83 -22.68 9.69
CA HIS A 343 19.61 -22.08 9.18
C HIS A 343 19.81 -20.58 9.05
N TRP A 344 19.29 -20.00 7.97
CA TRP A 344 19.18 -18.57 7.81
C TRP A 344 17.75 -18.17 7.46
N ARG A 345 17.35 -16.95 7.85
CA ARG A 345 16.09 -16.33 7.40
C ARG A 345 16.22 -14.82 7.28
N ILE A 346 15.46 -14.24 6.36
CA ILE A 346 15.19 -12.80 6.36
C ILE A 346 14.22 -12.50 7.52
N ALA A 347 14.65 -11.72 8.50
CA ALA A 347 13.80 -11.31 9.62
C ALA A 347 12.96 -10.08 9.27
N GLU A 348 13.60 -9.07 8.68
CA GLU A 348 12.98 -7.84 8.20
C GLU A 348 13.92 -7.12 7.23
N TRP A 349 13.43 -6.07 6.60
CA TRP A 349 14.15 -5.09 5.81
C TRP A 349 13.95 -3.72 6.42
N ARG A 350 15.01 -2.92 6.45
CA ARG A 350 14.96 -1.58 7.03
C ARG A 350 16.03 -0.67 6.44
N VAL A 351 15.89 0.62 6.71
CA VAL A 351 16.95 1.59 6.45
C VAL A 351 18.01 1.50 7.54
N LYS A 352 19.28 1.38 7.15
CA LYS A 352 20.41 1.41 8.06
C LYS A 352 21.26 2.65 7.81
N ALA A 353 21.53 3.39 8.87
CA ALA A 353 22.51 4.46 8.88
C ALA A 353 23.90 3.90 9.14
N THR A 354 24.90 4.29 8.35
CA THR A 354 26.29 4.20 8.82
C THR A 354 26.53 5.26 9.89
N ALA A 355 27.26 4.90 10.94
CA ALA A 355 27.81 5.90 11.85
C ALA A 355 28.57 6.95 11.02
N ALA A 356 28.28 8.23 11.23
CA ALA A 356 29.07 9.30 10.64
C ALA A 356 30.52 9.10 11.08
N THR A 357 31.42 8.91 10.11
CA THR A 357 32.87 8.79 10.34
C THR A 357 33.45 10.08 10.87
#